data_AF-A0A4Q1CZ39-F1
#
_entry.id   AF-A0A4Q1CZ39-F1
#
_cell.length_a   1.000
_cell.length_b   1.000
_cell.length_c   1.000
_cell.angle_alpha   90.00
_cell.angle_beta   90.00
_cell.angle_gamma   90.00
#
_symmetry.space_group_name_H-M   'P 1'
#
loop_
_entity.id
_entity.type
_entity.pdbx_description
1 polymer ?
#
loop_
_entity_poly.entity_id
_entity_poly.type
_entity_poly.pdbx_seq_one_letter_code
_entity_poly.pdbx_strand_id
1 'polypeptide(L)'
;MLPLMPRTIVFIDGLVYDKDYLVSQFSSDIEYHVLDQNVDGISQMLEVLAGRSGFDSIQIISHGSPGSLTLGSTVLDNSSIGGYSSQLYTLGSSLNATGDLLLYGCGVGAGDVGRAFVDALAAATGADVAASDDATSGSAVGGDWELEVQAGDIAQAFSVLPSQYPFVLSSTADPVTSSTLLFPGHSMGQWSNAYAFAAIREDGSVVTWGDSRYGGDSTGVATQLNGYYDVIKVYSTNYAFAALREDGKVITWGLDSAGGNSVDTDLTKVVEVFSTHYAFAALREDGSVVAWSKGSCCGADTFPVASKLNGDIDVVEVFSTYEAFAALREDGSVVTWGDSTYGGGGNGLTALDGTTNVVQVFSTYGAFAALREDGSVVTWGNVSWGGNSSSVASKLDGSDDSRDVVQVFSTAYAFAALREDGSVVTWGNVSRGGNSSSVASKLDGSDDSRDVVQVFSTAYAFAALREDGSVVTWGHSVSGGDSSSVADELDGDVDVVDIFSDGGAFAALREDGSVVTWGASDWGG
;
A
#
# COMPACT_ATOMS: atom_id res chain seq x y z
N MET A 1 22.34 43.97 4.77
CA MET A 1 23.14 42.73 4.75
C MET A 1 22.19 41.70 4.18
N LEU A 2 22.36 41.31 2.91
CA LEU A 2 21.47 40.33 2.30
C LEU A 2 21.79 38.97 2.95
N PRO A 3 20.82 38.28 3.56
CA PRO A 3 21.03 36.89 3.94
C PRO A 3 21.25 36.12 2.63
N LEU A 4 22.42 35.47 2.51
CA LEU A 4 22.69 34.49 1.46
C LEU A 4 21.73 33.32 1.74
N MET A 5 20.66 33.20 0.96
CA MET A 5 19.69 32.12 1.13
C MET A 5 20.35 30.79 0.74
N PRO A 6 20.38 29.79 1.63
CA PRO A 6 20.72 28.45 1.23
C PRO A 6 19.71 27.96 0.19
N ARG A 7 20.17 27.37 -0.91
CA ARG A 7 19.32 26.84 -1.99
C ARG A 7 19.17 25.34 -1.79
N THR A 8 18.14 24.92 -1.06
CA THR A 8 17.73 23.53 -0.93
C THR A 8 16.82 23.14 -2.11
N ILE A 9 17.08 21.98 -2.71
CA ILE A 9 16.20 21.37 -3.69
C ILE A 9 15.80 19.96 -3.26
N VAL A 10 14.51 19.65 -3.35
CA VAL A 10 13.93 18.36 -2.96
C VAL A 10 13.39 17.65 -4.20
N PHE A 11 13.77 16.38 -4.38
CA PHE A 11 13.18 15.50 -5.37
C PHE A 11 12.30 14.48 -4.66
N ILE A 12 11.05 14.39 -5.08
CA ILE A 12 10.08 13.47 -4.50
C ILE A 12 9.77 12.42 -5.56
N ASP A 13 9.99 11.14 -5.24
CA ASP A 13 9.64 10.06 -6.14
C ASP A 13 8.13 9.99 -6.42
N GLY A 14 7.77 9.61 -7.65
CA GLY A 14 6.38 9.59 -8.12
C GLY A 14 5.50 8.59 -7.39
N LEU A 15 6.07 7.53 -6.81
CA LEU A 15 5.36 6.49 -6.05
C LEU A 15 5.23 6.82 -4.56
N VAL A 16 5.75 7.97 -4.11
CA VAL A 16 5.51 8.47 -2.76
C VAL A 16 4.03 8.85 -2.62
N TYR A 17 3.36 8.23 -1.66
CA TYR A 17 1.96 8.47 -1.32
C TYR A 17 1.81 9.86 -0.70
N ASP A 18 0.69 10.55 -0.94
CA ASP A 18 0.38 11.85 -0.33
C ASP A 18 1.52 12.89 -0.37
N LYS A 19 2.16 12.97 -1.54
CA LYS A 19 3.22 13.95 -1.85
C LYS A 19 2.72 15.40 -1.74
N ASP A 20 1.43 15.64 -1.90
CA ASP A 20 0.82 16.97 -1.71
C ASP A 20 0.90 17.41 -0.24
N TYR A 21 0.73 16.49 0.71
CA TYR A 21 0.99 16.77 2.13
C TYR A 21 2.45 17.12 2.38
N LEU A 22 3.41 16.32 1.88
CA LEU A 22 4.85 16.60 2.07
C LEU A 22 5.23 17.98 1.54
N VAL A 23 4.75 18.31 0.34
CA VAL A 23 4.95 19.61 -0.31
C VAL A 23 4.32 20.74 0.51
N SER A 24 3.16 20.52 1.13
CA SER A 24 2.49 21.53 1.97
C SER A 24 3.32 21.97 3.18
N GLN A 25 4.26 21.13 3.63
CA GLN A 25 5.15 21.43 4.74
C GLN A 25 6.38 22.25 4.32
N PHE A 26 6.70 22.32 3.02
CA PHE A 26 7.88 23.03 2.57
C PHE A 26 7.74 24.54 2.73
N SER A 27 8.75 25.17 3.32
CA SER A 27 8.85 26.61 3.37
C SER A 27 9.15 27.18 1.97
N SER A 28 8.79 28.45 1.74
CA SER A 28 8.87 29.08 0.41
C SER A 28 10.28 29.21 -0.19
N ASP A 29 11.31 28.90 0.58
CA ASP A 29 12.73 28.87 0.21
C ASP A 29 13.22 27.49 -0.25
N ILE A 30 12.38 26.45 -0.15
CA ILE A 30 12.63 25.11 -0.68
C ILE A 30 12.03 25.00 -2.09
N GLU A 31 12.86 24.60 -3.05
CA GLU A 31 12.39 24.19 -4.37
C GLU A 31 12.15 22.68 -4.39
N TYR A 32 11.04 22.21 -4.98
CA TYR A 32 10.76 20.78 -5.08
C TYR A 32 10.33 20.37 -6.49
N HIS A 33 10.59 19.11 -6.84
CA HIS A 33 10.18 18.48 -8.09
C HIS A 33 9.70 17.05 -7.83
N VAL A 34 8.51 16.71 -8.32
CA VAL A 34 8.00 15.34 -8.30
C VAL A 34 8.49 14.63 -9.56
N LEU A 35 9.11 13.47 -9.38
CA LEU A 35 9.61 12.64 -10.47
C LEU A 35 8.46 11.83 -11.08
N ASP A 36 8.45 11.71 -12.41
CA ASP A 36 7.57 10.78 -13.12
C ASP A 36 8.00 9.34 -12.81
N GLN A 37 7.08 8.53 -12.30
CA GLN A 37 7.30 7.14 -11.92
C GLN A 37 7.75 6.23 -13.09
N ASN A 38 7.49 6.64 -14.34
CA ASN A 38 7.79 5.82 -15.52
C ASN A 38 9.11 6.21 -16.21
N VAL A 39 9.79 7.25 -15.72
CA VAL A 39 11.00 7.81 -16.35
C VAL A 39 12.18 7.65 -15.41
N ASP A 40 13.38 7.46 -15.95
CA ASP A 40 14.61 7.30 -15.16
C ASP A 40 14.82 8.51 -14.23
N GLY A 41 14.75 8.31 -12.92
CA GLY A 41 14.70 9.41 -11.95
C GLY A 41 16.01 10.19 -11.87
N ILE A 42 17.17 9.53 -12.06
CA ILE A 42 18.47 10.21 -12.11
C ILE A 42 18.54 11.18 -13.30
N SER A 43 18.04 10.77 -14.47
CA SER A 43 17.98 11.63 -15.65
C SER A 43 17.06 12.83 -15.45
N GLN A 44 15.90 12.63 -14.83
CA GLN A 44 14.97 13.72 -14.49
C GLN A 44 15.60 14.75 -13.55
N MET A 45 16.27 14.29 -12.48
CA MET A 45 16.98 15.16 -11.55
C MET A 45 18.05 16.00 -12.26
N LEU A 46 18.83 15.38 -13.15
CA LEU A 46 19.86 16.07 -13.91
C LEU A 46 19.29 17.07 -14.92
N GLU A 47 18.13 16.79 -15.50
CA GLU A 47 17.42 17.74 -16.36
C GLU A 47 17.00 19.00 -15.59
N VAL A 48 16.46 18.81 -14.37
CA VAL A 48 16.09 19.93 -13.47
C VAL A 48 17.31 20.74 -13.04
N LEU A 49 18.44 20.08 -12.80
CA LEU A 49 19.70 20.70 -12.35
C LEU A 49 20.54 21.26 -13.51
N ALA A 50 20.13 21.06 -14.76
CA ALA A 50 20.92 21.43 -15.93
C ALA A 50 21.30 22.93 -15.92
N GLY A 51 22.60 23.21 -15.89
CA GLY A 51 23.13 24.57 -15.86
C GLY A 51 23.02 25.29 -14.50
N ARG A 52 22.66 24.56 -13.43
CA ARG A 52 22.50 25.08 -12.07
C ARG A 52 23.52 24.44 -11.14
N SER A 53 24.04 25.21 -10.20
CA SER A 53 25.01 24.75 -9.19
C SER A 53 25.00 25.67 -7.97
N GLY A 54 25.66 25.24 -6.90
CA GLY A 54 25.76 25.99 -5.65
C GLY A 54 24.61 25.71 -4.67
N PHE A 55 23.95 24.56 -4.78
CA PHE A 55 22.94 24.11 -3.82
C PHE A 55 23.59 23.73 -2.49
N ASP A 56 22.93 24.06 -1.38
CA ASP A 56 23.38 23.69 -0.03
C ASP A 56 22.94 22.28 0.34
N SER A 57 21.82 21.82 -0.23
CA SER A 57 21.42 20.42 -0.12
C SER A 57 20.59 19.99 -1.32
N ILE A 58 20.83 18.77 -1.77
CA ILE A 58 19.90 18.01 -2.61
C ILE A 58 19.29 16.95 -1.71
N GLN A 59 17.96 16.95 -1.62
CA GLN A 59 17.23 16.05 -0.76
C GLN A 59 16.37 15.15 -1.64
N ILE A 60 16.30 13.87 -1.30
CA ILE A 60 15.58 12.87 -2.06
C ILE A 60 14.59 12.20 -1.12
N ILE A 61 13.30 12.26 -1.44
CA ILE A 61 12.24 11.58 -0.71
C ILE A 61 11.70 10.46 -1.60
N SER A 62 11.82 9.22 -1.14
CA SER A 62 11.56 8.04 -1.95
C SER A 62 11.38 6.79 -1.10
N HIS A 63 10.75 5.74 -1.66
CA HIS A 63 10.78 4.41 -1.07
C HIS A 63 12.20 3.82 -1.04
N GLY A 64 12.58 3.34 0.14
CA GLY A 64 13.89 2.77 0.43
C GLY A 64 13.87 1.34 0.95
N SER A 65 15.03 0.70 0.89
CA SER A 65 15.38 -0.53 1.63
C SER A 65 16.91 -0.56 1.86
N PRO A 66 17.46 -1.45 2.71
CA PRO A 66 18.90 -1.51 2.99
C PRO A 66 19.79 -1.45 1.74
N GLY A 67 20.42 -0.29 1.52
CA GLY A 67 21.34 -0.01 0.41
C GLY A 67 20.71 0.23 -0.96
N SER A 68 19.43 0.61 -1.01
CA SER A 68 18.70 0.83 -2.27
C SER A 68 17.63 1.93 -2.15
N LEU A 69 17.45 2.72 -3.22
CA LEU A 69 16.45 3.80 -3.30
C LEU A 69 15.75 3.80 -4.67
N THR A 70 14.44 4.05 -4.71
CA THR A 70 13.63 4.01 -5.95
C THR A 70 13.38 5.42 -6.52
N LEU A 71 13.83 5.71 -7.74
CA LEU A 71 13.70 7.02 -8.38
C LEU A 71 13.07 6.89 -9.76
N GLY A 72 11.79 7.20 -9.88
CA GLY A 72 11.01 6.98 -11.09
C GLY A 72 11.01 5.49 -11.45
N SER A 73 11.49 5.17 -12.66
CA SER A 73 11.70 3.78 -13.08
C SER A 73 13.06 3.18 -12.71
N THR A 74 13.90 3.91 -11.97
CA THR A 74 15.27 3.52 -11.60
C THR A 74 15.33 3.01 -10.17
N VAL A 75 16.09 1.92 -9.93
CA VAL A 75 16.52 1.53 -8.59
C VAL A 75 18.02 1.84 -8.45
N LEU A 76 18.36 2.78 -7.56
CA LEU A 76 19.74 3.16 -7.27
C LEU A 76 20.26 2.34 -6.08
N ASP A 77 21.23 1.47 -6.33
CA ASP A 77 21.85 0.59 -5.34
C ASP A 77 23.35 0.41 -5.63
N ASN A 78 24.04 -0.40 -4.82
CA ASN A 78 25.47 -0.71 -5.01
C ASN A 78 25.82 -1.34 -6.37
N SER A 79 24.87 -1.99 -7.04
CA SER A 79 25.06 -2.61 -8.34
C SER A 79 24.86 -1.63 -9.49
N SER A 80 23.96 -0.64 -9.33
CA SER A 80 23.64 0.33 -10.37
C SER A 80 24.46 1.62 -10.30
N ILE A 81 25.05 1.99 -9.15
CA ILE A 81 25.92 3.17 -9.01
C ILE A 81 27.02 3.24 -10.09
N GLY A 82 27.63 2.11 -10.44
CA GLY A 82 28.67 2.06 -11.47
C GLY A 82 28.17 2.53 -12.85
N GLY A 83 26.93 2.18 -13.20
CA GLY A 83 26.26 2.58 -14.44
C GLY A 83 25.89 4.06 -14.50
N TYR A 84 25.67 4.69 -13.35
CA TYR A 84 25.35 6.12 -13.23
C TYR A 84 26.55 6.99 -12.84
N SER A 85 27.78 6.45 -12.78
CA SER A 85 28.95 7.17 -12.25
C SER A 85 29.14 8.59 -12.82
N SER A 86 28.95 8.80 -14.13
CA SER A 86 29.06 10.14 -14.73
C SER A 86 27.90 11.08 -14.36
N GLN A 87 26.70 10.53 -14.22
CA GLN A 87 25.49 11.22 -13.82
C GLN A 87 25.54 11.61 -12.35
N LEU A 88 25.96 10.70 -11.48
CA LEU A 88 26.12 10.92 -10.04
C LEU A 88 27.22 11.95 -9.76
N TYR A 89 28.34 11.90 -10.48
CA TYR A 89 29.35 12.96 -10.39
C TYR A 89 28.79 14.33 -10.80
N THR A 90 27.95 14.37 -11.84
CA THR A 90 27.29 15.62 -12.28
C THR A 90 26.30 16.11 -11.21
N LEU A 91 25.53 15.20 -10.61
CA LEU A 91 24.61 15.48 -9.51
C LEU A 91 25.36 16.11 -8.34
N GLY A 92 26.43 15.47 -7.86
CA GLY A 92 27.27 15.99 -6.79
C GLY A 92 27.93 17.33 -7.13
N SER A 93 28.36 17.54 -8.38
CA SER A 93 28.96 18.80 -8.82
C SER A 93 28.01 20.00 -8.83
N SER A 94 26.69 19.77 -8.70
CA SER A 94 25.70 20.84 -8.55
C SER A 94 25.60 21.34 -7.10
N LEU A 95 26.06 20.59 -6.12
CA LEU A 95 26.20 21.04 -4.73
C LEU A 95 27.34 22.07 -4.60
N ASN A 96 27.28 22.90 -3.57
CA ASN A 96 28.40 23.73 -3.18
C ASN A 96 29.46 22.89 -2.41
N ALA A 97 30.57 23.53 -2.01
CA ALA A 97 31.70 22.81 -1.40
C ALA A 97 31.41 22.19 -0.02
N THR A 98 30.30 22.56 0.62
CA THR A 98 29.80 22.02 1.90
C THR A 98 28.35 21.55 1.74
N GLY A 99 27.95 21.21 0.51
CA GLY A 99 26.58 20.86 0.20
C GLY A 99 26.35 19.37 0.37
N ASP A 100 25.20 19.01 0.94
CA ASP A 100 24.89 17.63 1.33
C ASP A 100 23.91 16.96 0.36
N LEU A 101 24.04 15.65 0.19
CA LEU A 101 23.04 14.80 -0.44
C LEU A 101 22.32 13.97 0.63
N LEU A 102 21.04 14.26 0.84
CA LEU A 102 20.24 13.70 1.93
C LEU A 102 19.18 12.72 1.38
N LEU A 103 19.18 11.49 1.87
CA LEU A 103 18.33 10.41 1.38
C LEU A 103 17.27 10.01 2.41
N TYR A 104 16.04 10.46 2.17
CA TYR A 104 14.85 10.14 2.97
C TYR A 104 14.11 8.96 2.33
N GLY A 105 14.53 7.75 2.70
CA GLY A 105 13.87 6.52 2.32
C GLY A 105 14.14 5.43 3.35
N CYS A 106 13.11 4.65 3.66
CA CYS A 106 13.12 3.70 4.78
C CYS A 106 14.31 2.74 4.69
N GLY A 107 15.16 2.76 5.71
CA GLY A 107 16.23 1.80 5.91
C GLY A 107 17.32 1.85 4.85
N VAL A 108 17.45 2.92 4.06
CA VAL A 108 18.48 3.04 3.01
C VAL A 108 19.89 2.87 3.58
N GLY A 109 20.15 3.43 4.77
CA GLY A 109 21.39 3.30 5.52
C GLY A 109 21.53 2.01 6.33
N ALA A 110 20.47 1.20 6.44
CA ALA A 110 20.40 0.10 7.39
C ALA A 110 21.45 -1.01 7.15
N GLY A 111 22.11 -1.41 8.24
CA GLY A 111 23.07 -2.51 8.26
C GLY A 111 24.31 -2.30 7.38
N ASP A 112 25.12 -3.36 7.24
CA ASP A 112 26.39 -3.29 6.49
C ASP A 112 26.17 -2.96 5.00
N VAL A 113 25.04 -3.36 4.43
CA VAL A 113 24.68 -3.12 3.02
C VAL A 113 24.33 -1.65 2.78
N GLY A 114 23.50 -1.05 3.65
CA GLY A 114 23.15 0.36 3.60
C GLY A 114 24.36 1.27 3.84
N ARG A 115 25.21 0.95 4.82
CA ARG A 115 26.47 1.66 5.03
C ARG A 115 27.36 1.66 3.79
N ALA A 116 27.54 0.49 3.17
CA ALA A 116 28.35 0.36 1.96
C ALA A 116 27.76 1.16 0.78
N PHE A 117 26.43 1.24 0.68
CA PHE A 117 25.75 2.05 -0.32
C PHE A 117 25.97 3.56 -0.11
N VAL A 118 25.83 4.05 1.12
CA VAL A 118 26.07 5.46 1.44
C VAL A 118 27.52 5.86 1.14
N ASP A 119 28.49 5.01 1.52
CA ASP A 119 29.91 5.22 1.21
C ASP A 119 30.19 5.21 -0.31
N ALA A 120 29.57 4.28 -1.06
CA ALA A 120 29.73 4.18 -2.50
C ALA A 120 29.11 5.37 -3.24
N LEU A 121 27.95 5.86 -2.77
CA LEU A 121 27.29 7.02 -3.34
C LEU A 121 28.09 8.29 -3.08
N ALA A 122 28.60 8.49 -1.87
CA ALA A 122 29.50 9.61 -1.54
C ALA A 122 30.75 9.62 -2.43
N ALA A 123 31.34 8.44 -2.68
CA ALA A 123 32.47 8.32 -3.58
C ALA A 123 32.11 8.63 -5.05
N ALA A 124 30.90 8.27 -5.50
CA ALA A 124 30.44 8.50 -6.87
C ALA A 124 30.04 9.95 -7.14
N THR A 125 29.42 10.62 -6.17
CA THR A 125 28.99 12.02 -6.27
C THR A 125 30.10 13.01 -5.90
N GLY A 126 31.02 12.60 -5.02
CA GLY A 126 32.02 13.49 -4.41
C GLY A 126 31.43 14.45 -3.37
N ALA A 127 30.23 14.17 -2.87
CA ALA A 127 29.52 14.96 -1.86
C ALA A 127 29.46 14.22 -0.52
N ASP A 128 29.16 14.96 0.55
CA ASP A 128 28.78 14.38 1.83
C ASP A 128 27.36 13.80 1.72
N VAL A 129 27.15 12.56 2.17
CA VAL A 129 25.89 11.82 2.00
C VAL A 129 25.36 11.34 3.35
N ALA A 130 24.06 11.52 3.58
CA ALA A 130 23.36 10.96 4.73
C ALA A 130 22.09 10.22 4.32
N ALA A 131 21.77 9.13 5.01
CA ALA A 131 20.59 8.31 4.78
C ALA A 131 19.98 7.81 6.09
N SER A 132 18.66 7.61 6.10
CA SER A 132 17.93 7.00 7.22
C SER A 132 18.21 5.50 7.27
N ASP A 133 18.47 4.95 8.46
CA ASP A 133 18.72 3.53 8.71
C ASP A 133 17.52 2.75 9.26
N ASP A 134 16.40 3.42 9.43
CA ASP A 134 15.13 2.88 9.90
C ASP A 134 13.94 3.43 9.08
N ALA A 135 12.72 3.34 9.59
CA ALA A 135 11.55 3.83 8.87
C ALA A 135 11.63 5.35 8.67
N THR A 136 11.61 5.83 7.42
CA THR A 136 11.49 7.27 7.17
C THR A 136 10.01 7.62 7.02
N SER A 137 9.42 8.20 8.07
CA SER A 137 7.97 8.44 8.16
C SER A 137 7.66 9.49 9.24
N GLY A 138 6.40 9.92 9.37
CA GLY A 138 6.02 10.73 10.54
C GLY A 138 6.19 9.93 11.83
N SER A 139 6.43 10.59 12.96
CA SER A 139 6.65 9.92 14.26
C SER A 139 5.45 9.07 14.71
N ALA A 140 4.26 9.32 14.15
CA ALA A 140 3.03 8.57 14.37
C ALA A 140 2.96 7.22 13.63
N VAL A 141 3.91 6.92 12.73
CA VAL A 141 4.01 5.64 11.99
C VAL A 141 5.37 4.97 12.18
N GLY A 142 5.96 5.16 13.38
CA GLY A 142 7.11 4.41 13.88
C GLY A 142 8.46 4.70 13.24
N GLY A 143 8.57 5.79 12.47
CA GLY A 143 9.79 6.24 11.83
C GLY A 143 10.11 7.69 12.13
N ASP A 144 11.31 8.12 11.80
CA ASP A 144 11.71 9.51 11.94
C ASP A 144 12.34 10.03 10.63
N TRP A 145 12.63 11.32 10.60
CA TRP A 145 13.32 11.96 9.47
C TRP A 145 14.78 12.26 9.83
N GLU A 146 15.32 11.55 10.83
CA GLU A 146 16.75 11.58 11.14
C GLU A 146 17.52 10.80 10.06
N LEU A 147 18.82 11.10 9.95
CA LEU A 147 19.71 10.45 8.99
C LEU A 147 20.95 9.98 9.76
N GLU A 148 20.85 8.75 10.27
CA GLU A 148 21.76 8.13 11.23
C GLU A 148 23.07 7.73 10.55
N VAL A 149 22.99 7.39 9.26
CA VAL A 149 24.12 6.86 8.49
C VAL A 149 24.68 7.92 7.58
N GLN A 150 25.91 8.34 7.90
CA GLN A 150 26.60 9.44 7.23
C GLN A 150 27.95 9.01 6.68
N ALA A 151 28.27 9.49 5.47
CA ALA A 151 29.58 9.45 4.83
C ALA A 151 29.98 10.88 4.47
N GLY A 152 30.82 11.49 5.31
CA GLY A 152 31.16 12.91 5.19
C GLY A 152 30.80 13.73 6.43
N ASP A 153 30.96 15.06 6.34
CA ASP A 153 30.55 16.00 7.39
C ASP A 153 29.21 16.66 7.00
N ILE A 154 28.10 16.21 7.58
CA ILE A 154 26.76 16.72 7.25
C ILE A 154 26.51 18.08 7.92
N ALA A 155 26.32 19.11 7.10
CA ALA A 155 26.16 20.49 7.56
C ALA A 155 24.69 20.98 7.53
N GLN A 156 23.82 20.28 6.80
CA GLN A 156 22.39 20.57 6.64
C GLN A 156 21.54 19.45 7.24
N ALA A 157 20.42 19.81 7.86
CA ALA A 157 19.39 18.87 8.31
C ALA A 157 18.07 19.19 7.61
N PHE A 158 17.12 18.24 7.63
CA PHE A 158 15.75 18.54 7.19
C PHE A 158 15.17 19.65 8.07
N SER A 159 14.92 20.81 7.49
CA SER A 159 14.48 21.99 8.26
C SER A 159 13.01 21.92 8.68
N VAL A 160 12.21 21.05 8.05
CA VAL A 160 10.78 20.92 8.33
C VAL A 160 10.41 19.44 8.46
N LEU A 161 10.44 18.91 9.67
CA LEU A 161 10.01 17.54 9.95
C LEU A 161 8.48 17.42 9.70
N PRO A 162 8.01 16.63 8.73
CA PRO A 162 6.60 16.35 8.56
C PRO A 162 6.21 15.27 9.56
N SER A 163 6.19 15.64 10.84
CA SER A 163 5.99 14.72 11.97
C SER A 163 4.65 13.99 11.95
N GLN A 164 3.67 14.48 11.18
CA GLN A 164 2.35 13.87 11.00
C GLN A 164 2.18 13.20 9.63
N TYR A 165 3.25 12.98 8.86
CA TYR A 165 3.15 12.25 7.59
C TYR A 165 2.76 10.78 7.86
N PRO A 166 1.58 10.31 7.40
CA PRO A 166 0.98 9.07 7.88
C PRO A 166 1.42 7.82 7.12
N PHE A 167 2.46 7.93 6.28
CA PHE A 167 2.95 6.83 5.45
C PHE A 167 4.44 6.56 5.69
N VAL A 168 4.83 5.28 5.66
CA VAL A 168 6.24 4.90 5.69
C VAL A 168 6.80 4.87 4.28
N LEU A 169 7.95 5.50 4.07
CA LEU A 169 8.70 5.45 2.81
C LEU A 169 9.42 4.11 2.62
N SER A 170 8.74 3.01 2.95
CA SER A 170 9.20 1.63 2.86
C SER A 170 8.84 1.05 1.50
N SER A 171 9.83 0.52 0.79
CA SER A 171 9.50 -0.42 -0.29
C SER A 171 8.82 -1.62 0.35
N THR A 172 7.58 -1.94 -0.05
CA THR A 172 6.88 -3.13 0.47
C THR A 172 7.66 -4.41 0.15
N ALA A 173 8.54 -4.81 1.08
CA ALA A 173 9.30 -6.05 1.12
C ALA A 173 9.78 -6.35 2.57
N ASP A 174 8.82 -6.74 3.42
CA ASP A 174 8.83 -7.61 4.63
C ASP A 174 9.94 -7.59 5.72
N PRO A 175 9.59 -7.85 7.00
CA PRO A 175 10.49 -8.46 7.97
C PRO A 175 10.30 -10.00 8.09
N VAL A 176 11.35 -10.71 7.64
CA VAL A 176 11.92 -11.97 8.16
C VAL A 176 11.02 -13.23 8.26
N THR A 177 11.12 -14.11 7.26
CA THR A 177 11.73 -15.45 7.37
C THR A 177 11.76 -16.14 5.99
N SER A 178 12.71 -15.79 5.13
CA SER A 178 13.21 -16.73 4.12
C SER A 178 14.54 -16.25 3.57
N SER A 179 15.46 -17.18 3.36
CA SER A 179 16.75 -16.94 2.71
C SER A 179 16.57 -16.36 1.32
N THR A 180 16.77 -15.04 1.15
CA THR A 180 16.73 -14.38 -0.16
C THR A 180 18.13 -13.90 -0.56
N LEU A 181 18.65 -14.52 -1.61
CA LEU A 181 19.71 -13.95 -2.44
C LEU A 181 19.04 -12.89 -3.34
N LEU A 182 19.56 -11.67 -3.35
CA LEU A 182 19.05 -10.52 -4.13
C LEU A 182 19.37 -10.67 -5.62
N PHE A 183 18.39 -10.38 -6.49
CA PHE A 183 18.52 -10.45 -7.96
C PHE A 183 17.78 -9.28 -8.65
N PRO A 184 18.48 -8.37 -9.34
CA PRO A 184 17.87 -7.18 -9.97
C PRO A 184 16.91 -7.53 -11.12
N GLY A 185 15.74 -6.88 -11.19
CA GLY A 185 14.79 -7.00 -12.32
C GLY A 185 13.57 -7.89 -12.08
N HIS A 186 13.49 -8.58 -10.95
CA HIS A 186 12.37 -9.45 -10.58
C HIS A 186 11.75 -9.02 -9.26
N SER A 187 10.41 -9.16 -9.13
CA SER A 187 9.82 -9.10 -7.79
C SER A 187 10.43 -10.22 -6.94
N MET A 188 11.00 -9.86 -5.80
CA MET A 188 11.36 -10.85 -4.78
C MET A 188 10.07 -11.49 -4.27
N GLY A 189 10.03 -12.81 -4.15
CA GLY A 189 8.87 -13.45 -3.54
C GLY A 189 8.86 -14.96 -3.59
N GLN A 190 8.36 -15.54 -2.51
CA GLN A 190 7.75 -16.86 -2.53
C GLN A 190 6.24 -16.63 -2.52
N TRP A 191 5.57 -16.96 -3.61
CA TRP A 191 4.12 -16.94 -3.67
C TRP A 191 3.59 -18.30 -3.23
N SER A 192 2.55 -18.28 -2.42
CA SER A 192 1.91 -19.50 -1.95
C SER A 192 0.42 -19.45 -2.20
N ASN A 193 -0.12 -20.57 -2.62
CA ASN A 193 -1.52 -20.86 -2.39
C ASN A 193 -1.64 -21.88 -1.23
N ALA A 194 -2.85 -22.37 -0.96
CA ALA A 194 -3.09 -23.27 0.16
C ALA A 194 -2.36 -24.64 0.06
N TYR A 195 -1.76 -24.98 -1.09
CA TYR A 195 -1.20 -26.31 -1.36
C TYR A 195 0.16 -26.31 -2.08
N ALA A 196 0.60 -25.19 -2.64
CA ALA A 196 1.77 -25.09 -3.48
C ALA A 196 2.44 -23.72 -3.40
N PHE A 197 3.68 -23.68 -3.91
CA PHE A 197 4.54 -22.52 -3.91
C PHE A 197 5.12 -22.27 -5.29
N ALA A 198 5.39 -21.00 -5.57
CA ALA A 198 6.12 -20.53 -6.73
C ALA A 198 7.17 -19.49 -6.31
N ALA A 199 8.31 -19.46 -6.99
CA ALA A 199 9.31 -18.40 -6.82
C ALA A 199 9.90 -18.01 -8.17
N ILE A 200 10.15 -16.71 -8.33
CA ILE A 200 10.87 -16.15 -9.49
C ILE A 200 12.36 -16.23 -9.19
N ARG A 201 13.15 -16.69 -10.16
CA ARG A 201 14.62 -16.76 -10.12
C ARG A 201 15.24 -15.48 -10.65
N GLU A 202 16.56 -15.35 -10.45
CA GLU A 202 17.40 -14.29 -11.01
C GLU A 202 17.32 -14.11 -12.52
N ASP A 203 17.05 -15.21 -13.24
CA ASP A 203 16.97 -15.19 -14.69
C ASP A 203 15.53 -14.98 -15.18
N GLY A 204 14.63 -14.50 -14.31
CA GLY A 204 13.21 -14.32 -14.63
C GLY A 204 12.41 -15.60 -14.82
N SER A 205 13.03 -16.77 -14.63
CA SER A 205 12.33 -18.04 -14.69
C SER A 205 11.59 -18.36 -13.39
N VAL A 206 10.58 -19.24 -13.46
CA VAL A 206 9.79 -19.63 -12.29
C VAL A 206 10.07 -21.07 -11.89
N VAL A 207 10.22 -21.30 -10.59
CA VAL A 207 10.24 -22.64 -9.99
C VAL A 207 8.99 -22.85 -9.17
N THR A 208 8.52 -24.10 -9.10
CA THR A 208 7.36 -24.47 -8.28
C THR A 208 7.61 -25.74 -7.49
N TRP A 209 6.94 -25.87 -6.35
CA TRP A 209 6.92 -27.06 -5.53
C TRP A 209 5.61 -27.17 -4.73
N GLY A 210 5.28 -28.36 -4.23
CA GLY A 210 4.04 -28.64 -3.50
C GLY A 210 3.13 -29.64 -4.22
N ASP A 211 1.81 -29.59 -3.99
CA ASP A 211 0.86 -30.48 -4.67
C ASP A 211 0.75 -30.12 -6.15
N SER A 212 1.09 -31.08 -7.03
CA SER A 212 1.11 -30.87 -8.47
C SER A 212 -0.25 -30.49 -9.06
N ARG A 213 -1.37 -30.89 -8.41
CA ARG A 213 -2.72 -30.55 -8.88
C ARG A 213 -3.08 -29.09 -8.66
N TYR A 214 -2.38 -28.41 -7.75
CA TYR A 214 -2.67 -27.05 -7.31
C TYR A 214 -1.52 -26.09 -7.63
N GLY A 215 -0.69 -26.43 -8.62
CA GLY A 215 0.36 -25.54 -9.13
C GLY A 215 1.78 -25.87 -8.67
N GLY A 216 1.97 -26.95 -7.91
CA GLY A 216 3.30 -27.44 -7.52
C GLY A 216 4.11 -28.07 -8.66
N ASP A 217 3.50 -28.23 -9.84
CA ASP A 217 4.15 -28.69 -11.08
C ASP A 217 3.83 -27.70 -12.21
N SER A 218 4.85 -26.97 -12.67
CA SER A 218 4.76 -26.03 -13.79
C SER A 218 5.36 -26.57 -15.09
N THR A 219 5.72 -27.86 -15.15
CA THR A 219 6.42 -28.45 -16.31
C THR A 219 5.67 -28.29 -17.63
N GLY A 220 4.33 -28.29 -17.60
CA GLY A 220 3.48 -28.06 -18.77
C GLY A 220 3.60 -26.66 -19.39
N VAL A 221 4.07 -25.68 -18.62
CA VAL A 221 4.28 -24.29 -19.05
C VAL A 221 5.71 -23.81 -18.90
N ALA A 222 6.66 -24.71 -18.60
CA ALA A 222 8.04 -24.36 -18.26
C ALA A 222 8.75 -23.52 -19.32
N THR A 223 8.50 -23.76 -20.61
CA THR A 223 9.09 -22.98 -21.70
C THR A 223 8.59 -21.53 -21.78
N GLN A 224 7.44 -21.25 -21.17
CA GLN A 224 6.86 -19.90 -21.09
C GLN A 224 7.31 -19.16 -19.82
N LEU A 225 7.90 -19.89 -18.87
CA LEU A 225 8.39 -19.44 -17.56
C LEU A 225 9.92 -19.60 -17.44
N ASN A 226 10.66 -19.55 -18.56
CA ASN A 226 12.07 -19.93 -18.62
C ASN A 226 13.05 -18.74 -18.66
N GLY A 227 12.59 -17.51 -18.42
CA GLY A 227 13.45 -16.32 -18.47
C GLY A 227 13.72 -15.75 -19.86
N TYR A 228 13.10 -16.26 -20.93
CA TYR A 228 13.20 -15.60 -22.24
C TYR A 228 12.46 -14.27 -22.28
N TYR A 229 11.32 -14.24 -21.60
CA TYR A 229 10.68 -13.02 -21.12
C TYR A 229 10.62 -13.14 -19.62
N ASP A 230 11.09 -12.12 -18.94
CA ASP A 230 11.18 -12.12 -17.49
C ASP A 230 9.78 -12.16 -16.87
N VAL A 231 9.57 -13.09 -15.94
CA VAL A 231 8.41 -13.03 -15.05
C VAL A 231 8.68 -11.92 -14.05
N ILE A 232 7.80 -10.93 -14.03
CA ILE A 232 7.93 -9.75 -13.17
C ILE A 232 7.07 -9.86 -11.91
N LYS A 233 5.98 -10.65 -11.93
CA LYS A 233 5.10 -10.87 -10.77
C LYS A 233 4.34 -12.19 -10.88
N VAL A 234 4.12 -12.86 -9.76
CA VAL A 234 3.26 -14.04 -9.66
C VAL A 234 2.06 -13.73 -8.79
N TYR A 235 0.93 -14.31 -9.13
CA TYR A 235 -0.36 -14.19 -8.46
C TYR A 235 -0.92 -15.57 -8.18
N SER A 236 -1.77 -15.68 -7.17
CA SER A 236 -2.35 -16.94 -6.78
C SER A 236 -3.82 -16.82 -6.38
N THR A 237 -4.63 -17.74 -6.88
CA THR A 237 -5.87 -18.13 -6.18
C THR A 237 -5.53 -19.18 -5.13
N ASN A 238 -6.52 -19.74 -4.43
CA ASN A 238 -6.26 -20.83 -3.47
C ASN A 238 -5.75 -22.12 -4.12
N TYR A 239 -5.86 -22.27 -5.45
CA TYR A 239 -5.61 -23.55 -6.13
C TYR A 239 -4.83 -23.41 -7.46
N ALA A 240 -4.48 -22.21 -7.90
CA ALA A 240 -3.78 -21.97 -9.15
C ALA A 240 -2.86 -20.74 -9.08
N PHE A 241 -2.01 -20.58 -10.09
CA PHE A 241 -1.10 -19.45 -10.24
C PHE A 241 -1.26 -18.78 -11.61
N ALA A 242 -0.92 -17.49 -11.64
CA ALA A 242 -0.76 -16.69 -12.84
C ALA A 242 0.56 -15.90 -12.74
N ALA A 243 1.40 -15.94 -13.77
CA ALA A 243 2.66 -15.20 -13.86
C ALA A 243 2.54 -14.11 -14.92
N LEU A 244 2.70 -12.85 -14.52
CA LEU A 244 2.82 -11.72 -15.42
C LEU A 244 4.26 -11.57 -15.87
N ARG A 245 4.45 -11.51 -17.19
CA ARG A 245 5.75 -11.28 -17.81
C ARG A 245 5.94 -9.82 -18.21
N GLU A 246 7.19 -9.43 -18.39
CA GLU A 246 7.59 -8.09 -18.87
C GLU A 246 6.95 -7.69 -20.20
N ASP A 247 6.59 -8.66 -21.05
CA ASP A 247 5.95 -8.40 -22.34
C ASP A 247 4.42 -8.27 -22.25
N GLY A 248 3.89 -8.12 -21.03
CA GLY A 248 2.47 -7.98 -20.75
C GLY A 248 1.66 -9.26 -20.98
N LYS A 249 2.32 -10.42 -21.12
CA LYS A 249 1.62 -11.71 -21.25
C LYS A 249 1.48 -12.39 -19.88
N VAL A 250 0.32 -13.00 -19.62
CA VAL A 250 0.11 -13.83 -18.43
C VAL A 250 0.15 -15.32 -18.77
N ILE A 251 0.90 -16.07 -17.96
CA ILE A 251 1.02 -17.54 -18.05
C ILE A 251 0.36 -18.16 -16.82
N THR A 252 -0.53 -19.14 -17.01
CA THR A 252 -1.30 -19.76 -15.92
C THR A 252 -0.98 -21.24 -15.76
N TRP A 253 -1.05 -21.75 -14.53
CA TRP A 253 -0.93 -23.18 -14.22
C TRP A 253 -1.59 -23.53 -12.88
N GLY A 254 -1.80 -24.82 -12.64
CA GLY A 254 -2.49 -25.34 -11.46
C GLY A 254 -3.90 -25.83 -11.78
N LEU A 255 -4.83 -25.72 -10.83
CA LEU A 255 -6.17 -26.26 -11.03
C LEU A 255 -6.97 -25.44 -12.06
N ASP A 256 -7.40 -26.08 -13.15
CA ASP A 256 -8.18 -25.42 -14.20
C ASP A 256 -9.39 -24.64 -13.66
N SER A 257 -10.18 -25.24 -12.76
CA SER A 257 -11.40 -24.63 -12.19
C SER A 257 -11.12 -23.45 -11.26
N ALA A 258 -9.85 -23.15 -11.01
CA ALA A 258 -9.41 -22.00 -10.25
C ALA A 258 -8.56 -21.03 -11.06
N GLY A 259 -8.63 -21.10 -12.40
CA GLY A 259 -7.89 -20.20 -13.29
C GLY A 259 -6.51 -20.70 -13.72
N GLY A 260 -6.15 -21.94 -13.42
CA GLY A 260 -4.89 -22.57 -13.87
C GLY A 260 -4.84 -22.89 -15.37
N ASN A 261 -5.89 -22.54 -16.12
CA ASN A 261 -5.97 -22.66 -17.56
C ASN A 261 -6.63 -21.41 -18.14
N SER A 262 -5.94 -20.77 -19.09
CA SER A 262 -6.38 -19.54 -19.77
C SER A 262 -6.45 -19.67 -21.29
N VAL A 263 -6.59 -20.88 -21.85
CA VAL A 263 -6.56 -21.10 -23.31
C VAL A 263 -7.65 -20.30 -24.07
N ASP A 264 -8.79 -20.05 -23.43
CA ASP A 264 -9.92 -19.35 -24.03
C ASP A 264 -9.94 -17.84 -23.73
N THR A 265 -8.89 -17.31 -23.07
CA THR A 265 -8.79 -15.91 -22.67
C THR A 265 -7.52 -15.31 -23.25
N ASP A 266 -7.69 -14.20 -23.98
CA ASP A 266 -6.54 -13.41 -24.41
C ASP A 266 -5.94 -12.73 -23.16
N LEU A 267 -4.72 -13.09 -22.80
CA LEU A 267 -3.99 -12.52 -21.65
C LEU A 267 -2.71 -11.85 -22.14
N THR A 268 -2.87 -10.91 -23.06
CA THR A 268 -1.81 -10.05 -23.58
C THR A 268 -2.06 -8.60 -23.18
N LYS A 269 -1.00 -7.77 -23.17
CA LYS A 269 -1.04 -6.37 -22.75
C LYS A 269 -1.64 -6.17 -21.35
N VAL A 270 -1.39 -7.13 -20.47
CA VAL A 270 -1.83 -7.09 -19.07
C VAL A 270 -0.84 -6.24 -18.29
N VAL A 271 -1.36 -5.34 -17.47
CA VAL A 271 -0.57 -4.50 -16.54
C VAL A 271 -0.65 -5.01 -15.11
N GLU A 272 -1.77 -5.61 -14.70
CA GLU A 272 -1.97 -6.11 -13.34
C GLU A 272 -2.97 -7.28 -13.32
N VAL A 273 -2.80 -8.21 -12.38
CA VAL A 273 -3.72 -9.33 -12.17
C VAL A 273 -4.29 -9.30 -10.76
N PHE A 274 -5.58 -9.58 -10.65
CA PHE A 274 -6.35 -9.60 -9.41
C PHE A 274 -6.93 -11.00 -9.21
N SER A 275 -7.16 -11.39 -7.97
CA SER A 275 -7.54 -12.77 -7.63
C SER A 275 -8.69 -12.82 -6.62
N THR A 276 -9.66 -13.69 -6.87
CA THR A 276 -10.57 -14.22 -5.85
C THR A 276 -10.02 -15.58 -5.35
N HIS A 277 -10.80 -16.31 -4.54
CA HIS A 277 -10.41 -17.68 -4.17
C HIS A 277 -10.35 -18.65 -5.37
N TYR A 278 -11.06 -18.37 -6.47
CA TYR A 278 -11.27 -19.31 -7.56
C TYR A 278 -11.16 -18.71 -8.97
N ALA A 279 -10.99 -17.39 -9.11
CA ALA A 279 -10.89 -16.76 -10.41
C ALA A 279 -9.83 -15.65 -10.40
N PHE A 280 -9.33 -15.34 -11.58
CA PHE A 280 -8.47 -14.19 -11.81
C PHE A 280 -9.20 -13.14 -12.65
N ALA A 281 -8.77 -11.89 -12.52
CA ALA A 281 -9.07 -10.80 -13.44
C ALA A 281 -7.76 -10.12 -13.86
N ALA A 282 -7.67 -9.63 -15.08
CA ALA A 282 -6.50 -8.92 -15.59
C ALA A 282 -6.93 -7.56 -16.13
N LEU A 283 -6.29 -6.51 -15.62
CA LEU A 283 -6.37 -5.16 -16.16
C LEU A 283 -5.36 -5.04 -17.31
N ARG A 284 -5.80 -4.47 -18.44
CA ARG A 284 -4.97 -4.30 -19.62
C ARG A 284 -4.57 -2.84 -19.82
N GLU A 285 -3.55 -2.63 -20.65
CA GLU A 285 -3.01 -1.31 -21.04
C GLU A 285 -4.07 -0.35 -21.62
N ASP A 286 -5.14 -0.87 -22.20
CA ASP A 286 -6.25 -0.11 -22.79
C ASP A 286 -7.42 0.11 -21.82
N GLY A 287 -7.19 -0.06 -20.51
CA GLY A 287 -8.21 0.10 -19.48
C GLY A 287 -9.28 -1.00 -19.46
N SER A 288 -9.22 -1.99 -20.36
CA SER A 288 -10.16 -3.11 -20.39
C SER A 288 -9.82 -4.18 -19.36
N VAL A 289 -10.83 -4.95 -18.93
CA VAL A 289 -10.67 -6.04 -17.98
C VAL A 289 -11.20 -7.35 -18.55
N VAL A 290 -10.40 -8.40 -18.42
CA VAL A 290 -10.82 -9.78 -18.67
C VAL A 290 -10.72 -10.61 -17.41
N ALA A 291 -11.66 -11.53 -17.18
CA ALA A 291 -11.59 -12.47 -16.07
C ALA A 291 -11.62 -13.90 -16.57
N TRP A 292 -11.06 -14.82 -15.80
CA TRP A 292 -11.04 -16.24 -16.17
C TRP A 292 -11.01 -17.18 -14.97
N SER A 293 -11.68 -18.31 -15.16
CA SER A 293 -11.52 -19.59 -14.48
C SER A 293 -12.26 -20.65 -15.32
N LYS A 294 -12.03 -21.95 -15.09
CA LYS A 294 -12.84 -22.99 -15.75
C LYS A 294 -14.18 -23.16 -15.03
N GLY A 295 -15.19 -22.46 -15.53
CA GLY A 295 -16.58 -22.50 -15.07
C GLY A 295 -17.18 -21.10 -14.98
N SER A 296 -18.51 -21.00 -14.86
CA SER A 296 -19.20 -19.71 -14.71
C SER A 296 -19.30 -19.22 -13.26
N CYS A 297 -18.53 -19.80 -12.33
CA CYS A 297 -18.63 -19.49 -10.90
C CYS A 297 -17.55 -18.50 -10.44
N CYS A 298 -17.82 -17.82 -9.33
CA CYS A 298 -16.82 -17.16 -8.50
C CYS A 298 -16.00 -16.03 -9.16
N GLY A 299 -16.58 -15.28 -10.10
CA GLY A 299 -15.96 -14.08 -10.70
C GLY A 299 -15.37 -14.25 -12.10
N ALA A 300 -15.42 -15.45 -12.68
CA ALA A 300 -14.85 -15.70 -14.00
C ALA A 300 -15.72 -15.26 -15.19
N ASP A 301 -17.04 -15.20 -15.02
CA ASP A 301 -17.96 -14.82 -16.09
C ASP A 301 -18.16 -13.30 -16.12
N THR A 302 -17.51 -12.64 -17.07
CA THR A 302 -17.70 -11.21 -17.35
C THR A 302 -18.73 -10.95 -18.45
N PHE A 303 -19.32 -11.98 -19.07
CA PHE A 303 -20.26 -11.79 -20.19
C PHE A 303 -21.41 -10.82 -19.88
N PRO A 304 -22.02 -10.83 -18.68
CA PRO A 304 -23.08 -9.88 -18.33
C PRO A 304 -22.63 -8.41 -18.28
N VAL A 305 -21.33 -8.16 -18.14
CA VAL A 305 -20.75 -6.82 -17.96
C VAL A 305 -19.67 -6.48 -19.00
N ALA A 306 -19.49 -7.30 -20.03
CA ALA A 306 -18.39 -7.19 -20.98
C ALA A 306 -18.35 -5.82 -21.69
N SER A 307 -19.52 -5.25 -22.00
CA SER A 307 -19.61 -3.91 -22.63
C SER A 307 -19.24 -2.76 -21.70
N LYS A 308 -19.09 -3.01 -20.39
CA LYS A 308 -18.65 -2.00 -19.41
C LYS A 308 -17.17 -2.15 -19.03
N LEU A 309 -16.53 -3.25 -19.44
CA LEU A 309 -15.14 -3.62 -19.15
C LEU A 309 -14.28 -3.70 -20.42
N ASN A 310 -14.74 -3.09 -21.52
CA ASN A 310 -14.13 -3.18 -22.85
C ASN A 310 -13.11 -2.06 -23.15
N GLY A 311 -12.81 -1.19 -22.20
CA GLY A 311 -11.93 -0.02 -22.40
C GLY A 311 -12.62 1.20 -23.01
N ASP A 312 -13.96 1.24 -23.08
CA ASP A 312 -14.67 2.48 -23.47
C ASP A 312 -14.55 3.57 -22.38
N ILE A 313 -14.43 3.13 -21.12
CA ILE A 313 -14.06 3.94 -19.97
C ILE A 313 -13.04 3.10 -19.21
N ASP A 314 -11.87 3.67 -18.96
CA ASP A 314 -10.74 2.94 -18.39
C ASP A 314 -11.07 2.49 -16.97
N VAL A 315 -10.80 1.21 -16.69
CA VAL A 315 -10.75 0.70 -15.32
C VAL A 315 -9.43 1.15 -14.71
N VAL A 316 -9.49 1.84 -13.58
CA VAL A 316 -8.29 2.32 -12.86
C VAL A 316 -7.86 1.33 -11.77
N GLU A 317 -8.80 0.60 -11.17
CA GLU A 317 -8.51 -0.37 -10.12
C GLU A 317 -9.56 -1.48 -10.05
N VAL A 318 -9.13 -2.69 -9.65
CA VAL A 318 -10.02 -3.84 -9.42
C VAL A 318 -9.88 -4.33 -7.98
N PHE A 319 -11.02 -4.45 -7.32
CA PHE A 319 -11.16 -4.93 -5.95
C PHE A 319 -11.78 -6.33 -5.94
N SER A 320 -11.50 -7.10 -4.90
CA SER A 320 -12.00 -8.47 -4.78
C SER A 320 -12.59 -8.76 -3.41
N THR A 321 -13.58 -9.65 -3.39
CA THR A 321 -13.99 -10.43 -2.23
C THR A 321 -13.62 -11.90 -2.46
N TYR A 322 -14.13 -12.83 -1.65
CA TYR A 322 -13.85 -14.26 -1.83
C TYR A 322 -14.27 -14.79 -3.22
N GLU A 323 -15.35 -14.26 -3.81
CA GLU A 323 -15.94 -14.82 -5.04
C GLU A 323 -16.50 -13.77 -6.01
N ALA A 324 -16.21 -12.48 -5.78
CA ALA A 324 -16.66 -11.39 -6.64
C ALA A 324 -15.59 -10.32 -6.83
N PHE A 325 -15.76 -9.53 -7.89
CA PHE A 325 -14.92 -8.40 -8.23
C PHE A 325 -15.74 -7.12 -8.34
N ALA A 326 -15.09 -5.98 -8.12
CA ALA A 326 -15.59 -4.65 -8.41
C ALA A 326 -14.49 -3.85 -9.11
N ALA A 327 -14.77 -3.27 -10.28
CA ALA A 327 -13.85 -2.41 -11.03
C ALA A 327 -14.27 -0.95 -10.86
N LEU A 328 -13.37 -0.13 -10.34
CA LEU A 328 -13.50 1.33 -10.32
C LEU A 328 -13.02 1.87 -11.67
N ARG A 329 -13.83 2.72 -12.28
CA ARG A 329 -13.56 3.35 -13.59
C ARG A 329 -13.17 4.81 -13.43
N GLU A 330 -12.51 5.37 -14.43
CA GLU A 330 -12.02 6.76 -14.45
C GLU A 330 -13.16 7.79 -14.26
N ASP A 331 -14.39 7.46 -14.67
CA ASP A 331 -15.58 8.30 -14.48
C ASP A 331 -16.21 8.16 -13.08
N GLY A 332 -15.51 7.55 -12.11
CA GLY A 332 -15.99 7.35 -10.74
C GLY A 332 -17.11 6.31 -10.61
N SER A 333 -17.49 5.61 -11.68
CA SER A 333 -18.49 4.55 -11.62
C SER A 333 -17.87 3.18 -11.29
N VAL A 334 -18.68 2.25 -10.78
CA VAL A 334 -18.22 0.91 -10.38
C VAL A 334 -18.98 -0.18 -11.13
N VAL A 335 -18.24 -1.12 -11.69
CA VAL A 335 -18.77 -2.31 -12.38
C VAL A 335 -18.47 -3.55 -11.54
N THR A 336 -19.48 -4.34 -11.20
CA THR A 336 -19.31 -5.52 -10.34
C THR A 336 -19.58 -6.81 -11.10
N TRP A 337 -18.91 -7.91 -10.78
CA TRP A 337 -19.25 -9.23 -11.33
C TRP A 337 -18.83 -10.36 -10.40
N GLY A 338 -19.26 -11.59 -10.71
CA GLY A 338 -19.06 -12.77 -9.87
C GLY A 338 -20.28 -13.14 -9.03
N ASP A 339 -20.06 -13.85 -7.93
CA ASP A 339 -21.17 -14.37 -7.12
C ASP A 339 -21.91 -13.22 -6.41
N SER A 340 -23.24 -13.16 -6.62
CA SER A 340 -24.06 -12.07 -6.07
C SER A 340 -24.15 -12.09 -4.55
N THR A 341 -23.98 -13.26 -3.91
CA THR A 341 -23.94 -13.40 -2.46
C THR A 341 -22.63 -12.91 -1.84
N TYR A 342 -21.61 -12.67 -2.66
CA TYR A 342 -20.30 -12.13 -2.29
C TYR A 342 -20.02 -10.73 -2.88
N GLY A 343 -21.03 -10.07 -3.47
CA GLY A 343 -20.90 -8.70 -3.97
C GLY A 343 -20.89 -8.55 -5.50
N GLY A 344 -21.04 -9.63 -6.28
CA GLY A 344 -21.10 -9.56 -7.74
C GLY A 344 -22.37 -8.92 -8.31
N GLY A 345 -23.36 -8.62 -7.46
CA GLY A 345 -24.69 -8.09 -7.83
C GLY A 345 -24.86 -6.57 -7.73
N GLY A 346 -23.79 -5.78 -7.60
CA GLY A 346 -23.84 -4.32 -7.38
C GLY A 346 -24.33 -3.49 -8.57
N ASN A 347 -24.29 -4.01 -9.80
CA ASN A 347 -24.63 -3.28 -11.04
C ASN A 347 -26.06 -2.67 -11.12
N GLY A 348 -26.97 -3.04 -10.23
CA GLY A 348 -28.33 -2.48 -10.14
C GLY A 348 -28.43 -1.23 -9.27
N LEU A 349 -27.33 -0.81 -8.63
CA LEU A 349 -27.29 0.35 -7.74
C LEU A 349 -26.98 1.61 -8.53
N THR A 350 -27.94 2.54 -8.56
CA THR A 350 -27.74 3.86 -9.20
C THR A 350 -26.63 4.65 -8.52
N ALA A 351 -26.36 4.38 -7.24
CA ALA A 351 -25.28 5.07 -6.52
C ALA A 351 -23.86 4.68 -6.99
N LEU A 352 -23.73 3.73 -7.93
CA LEU A 352 -22.47 3.27 -8.53
C LEU A 352 -22.35 3.63 -10.02
N ASP A 353 -23.24 4.47 -10.56
CA ASP A 353 -23.30 4.79 -11.99
C ASP A 353 -22.42 5.97 -12.43
N GLY A 354 -21.66 6.58 -11.51
CA GLY A 354 -20.81 7.75 -11.76
C GLY A 354 -21.54 9.10 -11.62
N THR A 355 -22.79 9.12 -11.13
CA THR A 355 -23.48 10.38 -10.79
C THR A 355 -22.86 11.13 -9.63
N THR A 356 -22.25 10.39 -8.69
CA THR A 356 -21.37 10.89 -7.65
C THR A 356 -20.17 9.96 -7.62
N ASN A 357 -18.97 10.49 -7.81
CA ASN A 357 -17.81 9.66 -8.07
C ASN A 357 -17.49 8.80 -6.84
N VAL A 358 -17.29 7.50 -7.06
CA VAL A 358 -16.61 6.64 -6.10
C VAL A 358 -15.12 6.96 -6.15
N VAL A 359 -14.53 7.26 -4.99
CA VAL A 359 -13.10 7.56 -4.87
C VAL A 359 -12.30 6.37 -4.35
N GLN A 360 -12.95 5.46 -3.60
CA GLN A 360 -12.30 4.25 -3.09
C GLN A 360 -13.32 3.14 -2.82
N VAL A 361 -12.89 1.89 -3.01
CA VAL A 361 -13.69 0.70 -2.68
C VAL A 361 -12.94 -0.14 -1.63
N PHE A 362 -13.70 -0.64 -0.66
CA PHE A 362 -13.22 -1.44 0.45
C PHE A 362 -13.94 -2.79 0.45
N SER A 363 -13.25 -3.83 0.93
CA SER A 363 -13.76 -5.19 0.92
C SER A 363 -13.72 -5.84 2.31
N THR A 364 -14.71 -6.72 2.53
CA THR A 364 -14.66 -7.81 3.52
C THR A 364 -14.60 -9.14 2.76
N TYR A 365 -14.78 -10.28 3.42
CA TYR A 365 -14.83 -11.58 2.74
C TYR A 365 -15.94 -11.70 1.68
N GLY A 366 -17.01 -10.94 1.74
CA GLY A 366 -18.08 -11.03 0.74
C GLY A 366 -18.99 -9.82 0.63
N ALA A 367 -18.54 -8.66 1.09
CA ALA A 367 -19.23 -7.41 0.88
C ALA A 367 -18.24 -6.31 0.53
N PHE A 368 -18.75 -5.30 -0.17
CA PHE A 368 -18.03 -4.10 -0.53
C PHE A 368 -18.66 -2.88 0.12
N ALA A 369 -17.84 -1.86 0.36
CA ALA A 369 -18.24 -0.50 0.67
C ALA A 369 -17.49 0.46 -0.26
N ALA A 370 -18.19 1.42 -0.86
CA ALA A 370 -17.61 2.46 -1.70
C ALA A 370 -17.74 3.81 -1.01
N LEU A 371 -16.60 4.48 -0.81
CA LEU A 371 -16.54 5.88 -0.39
C LEU A 371 -16.68 6.76 -1.63
N ARG A 372 -17.57 7.74 -1.57
CA ARG A 372 -17.84 8.68 -2.66
C ARG A 372 -17.26 10.07 -2.35
N GLU A 373 -17.09 10.88 -3.38
CA GLU A 373 -16.50 12.23 -3.31
C GLU A 373 -17.29 13.20 -2.41
N ASP A 374 -18.57 12.94 -2.16
CA ASP A 374 -19.46 13.70 -1.27
C ASP A 374 -19.45 13.17 0.17
N GLY A 375 -18.43 12.40 0.55
CA GLY A 375 -18.30 11.82 1.90
C GLY A 375 -19.32 10.73 2.25
N SER A 376 -20.18 10.34 1.30
CA SER A 376 -21.17 9.28 1.53
C SER A 376 -20.62 7.88 1.24
N VAL A 377 -21.23 6.85 1.83
CA VAL A 377 -20.82 5.45 1.68
C VAL A 377 -21.97 4.58 1.19
N VAL A 378 -21.71 3.83 0.12
CA VAL A 378 -22.63 2.84 -0.46
C VAL A 378 -22.11 1.43 -0.22
N THR A 379 -22.97 0.51 0.21
CA THR A 379 -22.56 -0.89 0.49
C THR A 379 -23.38 -1.90 -0.28
N TRP A 380 -22.76 -3.03 -0.65
CA TRP A 380 -23.43 -4.14 -1.29
C TRP A 380 -22.75 -5.49 -1.02
N GLY A 381 -23.43 -6.59 -1.36
CA GLY A 381 -22.95 -7.96 -1.13
C GLY A 381 -23.59 -8.63 0.08
N ASN A 382 -22.81 -9.47 0.78
CA ASN A 382 -23.32 -10.28 1.88
C ASN A 382 -23.77 -9.42 3.07
N VAL A 383 -25.06 -9.46 3.38
CA VAL A 383 -25.66 -8.69 4.49
C VAL A 383 -24.99 -8.99 5.84
N SER A 384 -24.61 -10.25 6.08
CA SER A 384 -24.00 -10.66 7.35
C SER A 384 -22.55 -10.19 7.50
N TRP A 385 -21.93 -9.72 6.41
CA TRP A 385 -20.53 -9.32 6.35
C TRP A 385 -20.37 -7.84 5.95
N GLY A 386 -21.41 -7.01 6.11
CA GLY A 386 -21.32 -5.57 5.89
C GLY A 386 -21.94 -5.06 4.59
N GLY A 387 -22.55 -5.93 3.77
CA GLY A 387 -23.20 -5.54 2.52
C GLY A 387 -24.53 -4.80 2.68
N ASN A 388 -24.90 -4.43 3.91
CA ASN A 388 -26.10 -3.66 4.22
C ASN A 388 -25.84 -2.67 5.37
N SER A 389 -25.70 -1.39 5.03
CA SER A 389 -25.55 -0.28 5.97
C SER A 389 -26.86 0.44 6.32
N SER A 390 -28.03 -0.07 5.92
CA SER A 390 -29.32 0.64 6.08
C SER A 390 -29.64 1.08 7.52
N SER A 391 -29.14 0.37 8.53
CA SER A 391 -29.32 0.73 9.95
C SER A 391 -28.56 2.00 10.37
N VAL A 392 -27.57 2.41 9.58
CA VAL A 392 -26.72 3.60 9.81
C VAL A 392 -26.72 4.56 8.61
N ALA A 393 -27.65 4.40 7.66
CA ALA A 393 -27.66 5.13 6.40
C ALA A 393 -27.63 6.66 6.57
N SER A 394 -28.37 7.20 7.54
CA SER A 394 -28.39 8.66 7.82
C SER A 394 -27.10 9.21 8.41
N LYS A 395 -26.11 8.35 8.68
CA LYS A 395 -24.78 8.75 9.15
C LYS A 395 -23.71 8.60 8.06
N LEU A 396 -24.11 8.09 6.88
CA LEU A 396 -23.25 7.74 5.76
C LEU A 396 -23.76 8.36 4.44
N ASP A 397 -24.67 9.34 4.51
CA ASP A 397 -25.39 9.85 3.34
C ASP A 397 -24.76 11.11 2.70
N GLY A 398 -23.67 11.64 3.26
CA GLY A 398 -22.96 12.82 2.72
C GLY A 398 -23.80 14.08 2.74
N SER A 399 -24.77 14.18 3.67
CA SER A 399 -25.68 15.32 3.75
C SER A 399 -25.21 16.45 4.68
N ASP A 400 -24.12 16.22 5.41
CA ASP A 400 -23.52 17.15 6.36
C ASP A 400 -22.00 17.06 6.23
N ASP A 401 -21.42 17.98 5.46
CA ASP A 401 -20.00 18.03 5.13
C ASP A 401 -19.12 17.93 6.39
N SER A 402 -19.53 18.50 7.52
CA SER A 402 -18.79 18.43 8.80
C SER A 402 -18.71 17.04 9.43
N ARG A 403 -19.41 16.07 8.84
CA ARG A 403 -19.49 14.67 9.27
C ARG A 403 -19.34 13.73 8.09
N ASP A 404 -18.73 14.19 7.01
CA ASP A 404 -18.42 13.36 5.87
C ASP A 404 -17.48 12.23 6.27
N VAL A 405 -17.65 11.07 5.63
CA VAL A 405 -16.74 9.95 5.84
C VAL A 405 -15.44 10.28 5.10
N VAL A 406 -14.32 10.26 5.83
CA VAL A 406 -12.99 10.49 5.26
C VAL A 406 -12.25 9.19 4.98
N GLN A 407 -12.56 8.12 5.74
CA GLN A 407 -11.91 6.82 5.56
C GLN A 407 -12.82 5.68 6.00
N VAL A 408 -12.72 4.53 5.32
CA VAL A 408 -13.38 3.29 5.71
C VAL A 408 -12.32 2.24 6.03
N PHE A 409 -12.57 1.47 7.07
CA PHE A 409 -11.74 0.37 7.54
C PHE A 409 -12.57 -0.91 7.56
N SER A 410 -11.92 -2.05 7.41
CA SER A 410 -12.59 -3.34 7.45
C SER A 410 -11.88 -4.34 8.36
N THR A 411 -12.69 -5.18 9.01
CA THR A 411 -12.26 -6.53 9.42
C THR A 411 -12.61 -7.49 8.28
N ALA A 412 -12.41 -8.80 8.47
CA ALA A 412 -12.89 -9.77 7.50
C ALA A 412 -14.44 -9.81 7.36
N TYR A 413 -15.21 -9.18 8.27
CA TYR A 413 -16.67 -9.33 8.36
C TYR A 413 -17.47 -8.05 8.68
N ALA A 414 -16.81 -6.92 8.90
CA ALA A 414 -17.45 -5.68 9.31
C ALA A 414 -16.67 -4.47 8.81
N PHE A 415 -17.32 -3.32 8.82
CA PHE A 415 -16.74 -2.03 8.43
C PHE A 415 -16.85 -1.01 9.57
N ALA A 416 -15.92 -0.08 9.59
CA ALA A 416 -15.92 1.13 10.41
C ALA A 416 -15.60 2.33 9.51
N ALA A 417 -16.39 3.40 9.57
CA ALA A 417 -16.15 4.64 8.85
C ALA A 417 -15.73 5.73 9.85
N LEU A 418 -14.57 6.34 9.61
CA LEU A 418 -14.10 7.53 10.32
C LEU A 418 -14.65 8.76 9.60
N ARG A 419 -15.20 9.70 10.36
CA ARG A 419 -15.81 10.94 9.85
C ARG A 419 -14.95 12.16 10.18
N GLU A 420 -15.17 13.27 9.48
CA GLU A 420 -14.43 14.53 9.69
C GLU A 420 -14.43 15.01 11.14
N ASP A 421 -15.51 14.79 11.88
CA ASP A 421 -15.65 15.16 13.30
C ASP A 421 -15.04 14.13 14.28
N GLY A 422 -14.14 13.28 13.81
CA GLY A 422 -13.48 12.26 14.65
C GLY A 422 -14.41 11.14 15.16
N SER A 423 -15.66 11.10 14.73
CA SER A 423 -16.60 10.05 15.14
C SER A 423 -16.53 8.83 14.23
N VAL A 424 -16.89 7.66 14.78
CA VAL A 424 -16.82 6.38 14.06
C VAL A 424 -18.19 5.71 13.93
N VAL A 425 -18.55 5.33 12.71
CA VAL A 425 -19.79 4.61 12.38
C VAL A 425 -19.47 3.18 11.97
N THR A 426 -20.08 2.18 12.62
CA THR A 426 -19.79 0.76 12.35
C THR A 426 -20.99 0.01 11.83
N TRP A 427 -20.77 -0.97 10.95
CA TRP A 427 -21.82 -1.89 10.48
C TRP A 427 -21.23 -3.25 10.04
N GLY A 428 -22.10 -4.23 9.80
CA GLY A 428 -21.72 -5.60 9.43
C GLY A 428 -21.86 -6.59 10.58
N ASN A 429 -20.96 -7.57 10.66
CA ASN A 429 -21.10 -8.62 11.66
C ASN A 429 -20.94 -8.10 13.09
N VAL A 430 -21.99 -8.25 13.91
CA VAL A 430 -22.08 -7.72 15.27
C VAL A 430 -20.92 -8.15 16.17
N SER A 431 -20.49 -9.41 16.10
CA SER A 431 -19.42 -9.91 16.99
C SER A 431 -18.01 -9.73 16.41
N ARG A 432 -17.88 -9.21 15.20
CA ARG A 432 -16.60 -9.03 14.48
C ARG A 432 -16.34 -7.57 14.09
N GLY A 433 -16.85 -6.63 14.90
CA GLY A 433 -16.60 -5.18 14.75
C GLY A 433 -17.79 -4.36 14.27
N GLY A 434 -18.88 -4.98 13.82
CA GLY A 434 -20.04 -4.26 13.28
C GLY A 434 -20.96 -3.62 14.32
N ASN A 435 -20.67 -3.79 15.62
CA ASN A 435 -21.40 -3.17 16.72
C ASN A 435 -20.44 -2.54 17.74
N SER A 436 -20.36 -1.21 17.75
CA SER A 436 -19.59 -0.40 18.70
C SER A 436 -20.44 0.19 19.84
N SER A 437 -21.70 -0.25 20.04
CA SER A 437 -22.60 0.36 21.03
C SER A 437 -22.08 0.39 22.47
N SER A 438 -21.23 -0.56 22.87
CA SER A 438 -20.61 -0.60 24.21
C SER A 438 -19.61 0.54 24.44
N VAL A 439 -19.11 1.14 23.36
CA VAL A 439 -18.13 2.24 23.36
C VAL A 439 -18.64 3.46 22.57
N ALA A 440 -19.95 3.58 22.38
CA ALA A 440 -20.53 4.63 21.51
C ALA A 440 -20.18 6.06 21.97
N SER A 441 -20.24 6.34 23.28
CA SER A 441 -19.87 7.65 23.84
C SER A 441 -18.37 7.94 23.75
N LYS A 442 -17.59 6.93 23.37
CA LYS A 442 -16.15 7.03 23.13
C LYS A 442 -15.83 7.25 21.64
N LEU A 443 -16.82 7.22 20.75
CA LEU A 443 -16.65 7.28 19.29
C LEU A 443 -17.62 8.28 18.63
N ASP A 444 -18.19 9.20 19.39
CA ASP A 444 -19.30 10.05 18.92
C ASP A 444 -18.90 11.43 18.38
N GLY A 445 -17.60 11.78 18.44
CA GLY A 445 -17.07 13.06 17.94
C GLY A 445 -17.63 14.26 18.69
N SER A 446 -17.92 14.11 19.99
CA SER A 446 -18.50 15.17 20.82
C SER A 446 -17.47 15.95 21.64
N ASP A 447 -16.21 15.51 21.63
CA ASP A 447 -15.09 16.10 22.35
C ASP A 447 -13.86 16.09 21.44
N ASP A 448 -13.61 17.23 20.78
CA ASP A 448 -12.51 17.41 19.83
C ASP A 448 -11.14 17.02 20.41
N SER A 449 -10.97 17.05 21.74
CA SER A 449 -9.71 16.62 22.39
C SER A 449 -9.53 15.10 22.46
N ARG A 450 -10.56 14.33 22.13
CA ARG A 450 -10.58 12.86 22.15
C ARG A 450 -11.16 12.27 20.87
N ASP A 451 -11.14 13.06 19.79
CA ASP A 451 -11.54 12.62 18.46
C ASP A 451 -10.69 11.45 17.99
N VAL A 452 -11.30 10.53 17.26
CA VAL A 452 -10.56 9.42 16.66
C VAL A 452 -9.76 9.96 15.48
N VAL A 453 -8.46 9.70 15.47
CA VAL A 453 -7.56 10.09 14.38
C VAL A 453 -7.26 8.93 13.44
N GLN A 454 -7.29 7.70 13.94
CA GLN A 454 -6.99 6.51 13.16
C GLN A 454 -7.71 5.28 13.69
N VAL A 455 -8.11 4.38 12.78
CA VAL A 455 -8.69 3.08 13.12
C VAL A 455 -7.80 1.97 12.58
N PHE A 456 -7.60 0.94 13.38
CA PHE A 456 -6.82 -0.25 13.08
C PHE A 456 -7.72 -1.47 13.18
N SER A 457 -7.37 -2.54 12.47
CA SER A 457 -8.15 -3.78 12.49
C SER A 457 -7.28 -5.02 12.59
N THR A 458 -7.77 -6.01 13.33
CA THR A 458 -7.42 -7.41 13.11
C THR A 458 -8.42 -8.03 12.14
N ALA A 459 -8.32 -9.33 11.88
CA ALA A 459 -9.35 -10.02 11.09
C ALA A 459 -10.75 -9.95 11.74
N TYR A 460 -10.87 -9.60 13.03
CA TYR A 460 -12.11 -9.75 13.80
C TYR A 460 -12.44 -8.62 14.79
N ALA A 461 -11.56 -7.64 15.01
CA ALA A 461 -11.77 -6.54 15.94
C ALA A 461 -11.17 -5.24 15.40
N PHE A 462 -11.57 -4.13 16.02
CA PHE A 462 -11.05 -2.79 15.73
C PHE A 462 -10.45 -2.16 16.98
N ALA A 463 -9.45 -1.30 16.77
CA ALA A 463 -8.90 -0.37 17.75
C ALA A 463 -8.88 1.04 17.15
N ALA A 464 -9.33 2.05 17.89
CA ALA A 464 -9.29 3.46 17.48
C ALA A 464 -8.30 4.21 18.35
N LEU A 465 -7.32 4.85 17.72
CA LEU A 465 -6.42 5.81 18.34
C LEU A 465 -7.07 7.19 18.31
N ARG A 466 -6.98 7.92 19.42
CA ARG A 466 -7.55 9.26 19.56
C ARG A 466 -6.48 10.32 19.72
N GLU A 467 -6.89 11.58 19.55
CA GLU A 467 -6.05 12.78 19.68
C GLU A 467 -5.33 12.87 21.04
N ASP A 468 -5.95 12.39 22.13
CA ASP A 468 -5.35 12.35 23.47
C ASP A 468 -4.46 11.12 23.72
N GLY A 469 -4.10 10.37 22.69
CA GLY A 469 -3.31 9.14 22.80
C GLY A 469 -4.05 7.97 23.47
N SER A 470 -5.34 8.10 23.80
CA SER A 470 -6.13 6.99 24.34
C SER A 470 -6.64 6.06 23.25
N VAL A 471 -6.77 4.76 23.57
CA VAL A 471 -7.21 3.72 22.62
C VAL A 471 -8.56 3.14 23.01
N VAL A 472 -9.44 2.98 22.02
CA VAL A 472 -10.77 2.38 22.19
C VAL A 472 -10.89 1.14 21.33
N THR A 473 -11.20 0.00 21.93
CA THR A 473 -11.32 -1.28 21.21
C THR A 473 -12.75 -1.80 21.20
N TRP A 474 -13.12 -2.51 20.13
CA TRP A 474 -14.39 -3.24 20.04
C TRP A 474 -14.32 -4.40 19.03
N GLY A 475 -15.30 -5.30 19.08
CA GLY A 475 -15.37 -6.48 18.20
C GLY A 475 -15.14 -7.78 18.96
N HIS A 476 -14.49 -8.76 18.32
CA HIS A 476 -14.31 -10.07 18.92
C HIS A 476 -13.34 -10.00 20.11
N SER A 477 -13.81 -10.39 21.30
CA SER A 477 -13.07 -10.20 22.56
C SER A 477 -11.66 -10.79 22.53
N VAL A 478 -11.52 -12.05 22.10
CA VAL A 478 -10.22 -12.74 22.05
C VAL A 478 -9.31 -12.19 20.95
N SER A 479 -9.85 -11.52 19.93
CA SER A 479 -9.05 -11.05 18.79
C SER A 479 -8.72 -9.55 18.88
N GLY A 480 -8.63 -9.03 20.10
CA GLY A 480 -8.28 -7.64 20.37
C GLY A 480 -9.48 -6.70 20.66
N GLY A 481 -10.71 -7.22 20.64
CA GLY A 481 -11.90 -6.42 20.95
C GLY A 481 -12.06 -6.10 22.44
N ASP A 482 -11.50 -6.94 23.32
CA ASP A 482 -11.43 -6.72 24.77
C ASP A 482 -10.00 -6.37 25.17
N SER A 483 -9.78 -5.13 25.58
CA SER A 483 -8.51 -4.59 26.06
C SER A 483 -8.50 -4.34 27.57
N SER A 484 -9.49 -4.87 28.31
CA SER A 484 -9.66 -4.58 29.74
C SER A 484 -8.47 -4.99 30.61
N SER A 485 -7.66 -5.95 30.17
CA SER A 485 -6.43 -6.36 30.86
C SER A 485 -5.28 -5.36 30.76
N VAL A 486 -5.34 -4.42 29.82
CA VAL A 486 -4.31 -3.40 29.54
C VAL A 486 -4.90 -1.98 29.49
N ALA A 487 -6.05 -1.77 30.12
CA ALA A 487 -6.80 -0.52 29.99
C ALA A 487 -6.06 0.69 30.60
N ASP A 488 -5.31 0.48 31.70
CA ASP A 488 -4.54 1.55 32.36
C ASP A 488 -3.34 1.99 31.50
N GLU A 489 -2.86 1.10 30.63
CA GLU A 489 -1.78 1.39 29.68
C GLU A 489 -2.29 2.03 28.38
N LEU A 490 -3.56 1.84 28.04
CA LEU A 490 -4.20 2.36 26.81
C LEU A 490 -5.06 3.63 27.02
N ASP A 491 -5.41 3.99 28.25
CA ASP A 491 -6.20 5.18 28.63
C ASP A 491 -5.58 5.80 29.92
N GLY A 492 -4.25 5.90 29.94
CA GLY A 492 -3.44 6.32 31.09
C GLY A 492 -2.57 7.56 30.83
N ASP A 493 -1.56 7.79 31.69
CA ASP A 493 -0.74 9.03 31.67
C ASP A 493 0.36 9.07 30.57
N VAL A 494 0.53 7.99 29.80
CA VAL A 494 1.49 7.96 28.67
C VAL A 494 0.72 7.59 27.42
N ASP A 495 0.75 8.50 26.47
CA ASP A 495 -0.01 8.47 25.23
C ASP A 495 0.45 7.31 24.35
N VAL A 496 -0.51 6.65 23.70
CA VAL A 496 -0.22 5.76 22.57
C VAL A 496 0.02 6.64 21.34
N VAL A 497 1.10 6.39 20.63
CA VAL A 497 1.48 7.15 19.43
C VAL A 497 1.25 6.36 18.14
N ASP A 498 1.20 5.02 18.22
CA ASP A 498 0.92 4.16 17.07
C ASP A 498 0.34 2.80 17.52
N ILE A 499 -0.38 2.12 16.61
CA ILE A 499 -0.93 0.77 16.81
C ILE A 499 -0.58 -0.12 15.61
N PHE A 500 -0.06 -1.30 15.90
CA PHE A 500 0.19 -2.35 14.93
C PHE A 500 -0.81 -3.48 15.14
N SER A 501 -1.15 -4.21 14.07
CA SER A 501 -2.07 -5.33 14.15
C SER A 501 -1.63 -6.51 13.28
N ASP A 502 -2.08 -7.70 13.67
CA ASP A 502 -2.01 -8.89 12.84
C ASP A 502 -3.40 -9.54 12.67
N GLY A 503 -3.44 -10.82 12.29
CA GLY A 503 -4.71 -11.55 12.13
C GLY A 503 -5.57 -11.63 13.41
N GLY A 504 -4.99 -11.50 14.61
CA GLY A 504 -5.68 -11.77 15.88
C GLY A 504 -5.25 -10.94 17.10
N ALA A 505 -4.25 -10.07 17.01
CA ALA A 505 -3.76 -9.26 18.11
C ALA A 505 -3.36 -7.84 17.66
N PHE A 506 -3.20 -6.97 18.65
CA PHE A 506 -2.70 -5.60 18.50
C PHE A 506 -1.46 -5.38 19.37
N ALA A 507 -0.62 -4.43 18.95
CA ALA A 507 0.48 -3.90 19.73
C ALA A 507 0.45 -2.36 19.66
N ALA A 508 0.41 -1.67 20.79
CA ALA A 508 0.48 -0.22 20.87
C ALA A 508 1.89 0.23 21.25
N LEU A 509 2.44 1.18 20.50
CA LEU A 509 3.66 1.91 20.86
C LEU A 509 3.28 3.16 21.65
N ARG A 510 3.90 3.36 22.80
CA ARG A 510 3.66 4.53 23.67
C ARG A 510 4.79 5.54 23.55
N GLU A 511 4.51 6.79 23.90
CA GLU A 511 5.48 7.92 23.81
C GLU A 511 6.78 7.65 24.59
N ASP A 512 6.73 6.86 25.67
CA ASP A 512 7.90 6.49 26.46
C ASP A 512 8.73 5.33 25.85
N GLY A 513 8.35 4.85 24.67
CA GLY A 513 8.97 3.72 23.96
C GLY A 513 8.54 2.35 24.47
N SER A 514 7.63 2.27 25.44
CA SER A 514 7.06 0.98 25.88
C SER A 514 6.03 0.45 24.88
N VAL A 515 5.90 -0.88 24.84
CA VAL A 515 4.96 -1.58 23.96
C VAL A 515 3.97 -2.38 24.78
N VAL A 516 2.69 -2.26 24.43
CA VAL A 516 1.58 -2.95 25.08
C VAL A 516 0.89 -3.83 24.05
N THR A 517 0.79 -5.13 24.30
CA THR A 517 0.09 -6.06 23.40
C THR A 517 -1.20 -6.57 24.02
N TRP A 518 -2.20 -6.85 23.18
CA TRP A 518 -3.42 -7.52 23.60
C TRP A 518 -4.07 -8.26 22.44
N GLY A 519 -4.84 -9.30 22.75
CA GLY A 519 -5.60 -10.09 21.79
C GLY A 519 -5.35 -11.58 21.95
N ALA A 520 -5.25 -12.30 20.84
CA ALA A 520 -5.12 -13.75 20.90
C ALA A 520 -3.68 -14.15 21.27
N SER A 521 -3.51 -14.95 22.33
CA SER A 521 -2.19 -15.39 22.81
C SER A 521 -1.35 -16.11 21.75
N ASP A 522 -2.02 -16.83 20.83
CA ASP A 522 -1.37 -17.56 19.75
C ASP A 522 -0.92 -16.66 18.59
N TRP A 523 -1.25 -15.36 18.66
CA TRP A 523 -0.98 -14.30 17.68
C TRP A 523 -0.21 -13.12 18.31
N GLY A 524 0.42 -13.34 19.47
CA GLY A 524 1.25 -12.32 20.14
C GLY A 524 0.52 -11.36 21.08
N GLY A 525 -0.78 -11.59 21.34
CA GLY A 525 -1.60 -10.81 22.26
C GLY A 525 -1.54 -11.21 23.72
#